data_AF-A0A930F9Q2-F1
#
_entry.id   AF-A0A930F9Q2-F1
#
_cell.length_a   1.000
_cell.length_b   1.000
_cell.length_c   1.000
_cell.angle_alpha   90.00
_cell.angle_beta   90.00
_cell.angle_gamma   90.00
#
_symmetry.space_group_name_H-M   'P 1'
#
loop_
_entity.id
_entity.type
_entity.pdbx_description
1 polymer ?
#
loop_
_entity_poly.entity_id
_entity_poly.type
_entity_poly.pdbx_seq_one_letter_code
_entity_poly.pdbx_strand_id
1 'polypeptide(L)'
;MADKIIVLDFGSQYNQLIARRIREFGVYSELHPGDMTLAEIVAMQDVKGIIFSGGPNSVYEKDAPKCDPAIFTSGLPILGICYGMQMTHFMNGGNVTPSDKKEYG
;
A
#
# COMPACT_ATOMS: atom_id res chain seq x y z
N MET A 1 2.44 -2.81 24.42
CA MET A 1 2.62 -2.21 23.09
C MET A 1 1.34 -2.44 22.30
N ALA A 2 0.98 -1.53 21.40
CA ALA A 2 -0.26 -1.62 20.62
C ALA A 2 0.06 -2.10 19.20
N ASP A 3 -0.77 -3.02 18.68
CA ASP A 3 -0.67 -3.49 17.30
C ASP A 3 -0.78 -2.33 16.31
N LYS A 4 0.09 -2.35 15.28
CA LYS A 4 0.22 -1.26 14.30
C LYS A 4 -0.03 -1.73 12.87
N ILE A 5 -0.78 -0.95 12.11
CA ILE A 5 -0.90 -1.09 10.65
C ILE A 5 -0.22 0.09 9.96
N ILE A 6 0.63 -0.21 8.99
CA ILE A 6 1.27 0.81 8.15
C ILE A 6 0.47 0.99 6.87
N VAL A 7 0.15 2.23 6.54
CA VAL A 7 -0.45 2.59 5.25
C VAL A 7 0.63 3.24 4.40
N LEU A 8 0.97 2.62 3.27
CA LEU A 8 1.91 3.18 2.29
C LEU A 8 1.15 3.93 1.21
N ASP A 9 1.53 5.19 0.98
CA ASP A 9 0.83 6.08 0.08
C ASP A 9 1.41 6.12 -1.34
N PHE A 10 0.58 5.76 -2.32
CA PHE A 10 0.88 5.83 -3.75
C PHE A 10 0.18 7.01 -4.46
N GLY A 11 -0.34 7.98 -3.69
CA GLY A 11 -0.92 9.22 -4.20
C GLY A 11 -2.45 9.23 -4.25
N SER A 12 -3.12 8.36 -3.49
CA SER A 12 -4.58 8.36 -3.38
C SER A 12 -5.09 9.56 -2.59
N GLN A 13 -6.18 10.18 -3.06
CA GLN A 13 -6.93 11.17 -2.29
C GLN A 13 -7.56 10.60 -1.00
N TYR A 14 -7.67 9.27 -0.89
CA TYR A 14 -8.30 8.57 0.23
C TYR A 14 -7.32 7.97 1.24
N ASN A 15 -6.01 8.19 1.09
CA ASN A 15 -4.95 7.68 1.98
C ASN A 15 -5.20 8.00 3.48
N GLN A 16 -5.56 9.24 3.81
CA GLN A 16 -5.88 9.68 5.17
C GLN A 16 -7.17 9.04 5.69
N LEU A 17 -8.14 8.77 4.80
CA LEU A 17 -9.38 8.09 5.17
C LEU A 17 -9.09 6.65 5.58
N ILE A 18 -8.22 5.94 4.86
CA ILE A 18 -7.81 4.57 5.22
C ILE A 18 -7.21 4.57 6.64
N ALA A 19 -6.23 5.43 6.89
CA ALA A 19 -5.61 5.55 8.22
C ALA A 19 -6.64 5.89 9.31
N ARG A 20 -7.56 6.81 9.05
CA ARG A 20 -8.65 7.14 9.98
C ARG A 20 -9.55 5.94 10.26
N ARG A 21 -9.96 5.18 9.25
CA ARG A 21 -10.84 4.00 9.42
C ARG A 21 -10.19 2.93 10.29
N ILE A 22 -8.89 2.69 10.13
CA ILE A 22 -8.15 1.74 10.99
C ILE A 22 -8.20 2.20 12.47
N ARG A 23 -8.01 3.50 12.72
CA ARG A 23 -8.09 4.06 14.07
C ARG A 23 -9.51 3.99 14.66
N GLU A 24 -10.53 4.13 13.83
CA GLU A 24 -11.94 3.94 14.24
C GLU A 24 -12.24 2.48 14.65
N PHE A 25 -11.48 1.50 14.14
CA PHE A 25 -11.51 0.11 14.62
C PHE A 25 -10.66 -0.14 15.88
N GLY A 26 -10.05 0.89 16.46
CA GLY A 26 -9.25 0.79 17.68
C GLY A 26 -7.81 0.30 17.48
N VAL A 27 -7.33 0.25 16.23
CA VAL A 27 -5.97 -0.17 15.90
C VAL A 27 -5.12 1.06 15.58
N TYR A 28 -3.87 1.08 16.06
CA TYR A 28 -2.96 2.18 15.76
C TYR A 28 -2.51 2.13 14.30
N SER A 29 -2.44 3.29 13.64
CA SER A 29 -2.02 3.35 12.24
C SER A 29 -1.17 4.57 11.93
N GLU A 30 -0.21 4.38 11.04
CA GLU A 30 0.67 5.42 10.51
C GLU A 30 0.58 5.46 8.98
N LEU A 31 0.67 6.66 8.42
CA LEU A 31 0.71 6.88 6.98
C LEU A 31 2.13 7.29 6.59
N HIS A 32 2.71 6.58 5.63
CA HIS A 32 4.08 6.77 5.16
C HIS A 32 4.14 6.80 3.63
N PRO A 33 5.21 7.38 3.04
CA PRO A 33 5.45 7.34 1.60
C PRO A 33 5.50 5.91 1.04
N GLY A 34 5.06 5.75 -0.21
CA GLY A 34 5.01 4.44 -0.91
C GLY A 34 6.35 3.74 -1.12
N ASP A 35 7.45 4.48 -1.04
CA ASP A 35 8.83 4.02 -1.23
C ASP A 35 9.56 3.65 0.07
N MET A 36 8.86 3.68 1.21
CA MET A 36 9.41 3.22 2.49
C MET A 36 9.88 1.76 2.41
N THR A 37 11.08 1.51 2.93
CA THR A 37 11.72 0.18 2.87
C THR A 37 11.17 -0.75 3.95
N LEU A 38 11.28 -2.07 3.73
CA LEU A 38 10.93 -3.06 4.74
C LEU A 38 11.74 -2.87 6.03
N ALA A 39 13.02 -2.48 5.91
CA ALA A 39 13.89 -2.23 7.06
C ALA A 39 13.35 -1.09 7.95
N GLU A 40 12.92 0.01 7.34
CA GLU A 40 12.29 1.13 8.06
C GLU A 40 10.98 0.70 8.71
N ILE A 41 10.14 -0.07 8.01
CA ILE A 41 8.87 -0.58 8.55
C ILE A 41 9.09 -1.48 9.77
N VAL A 42 10.03 -2.43 9.69
CA VAL A 42 10.30 -3.37 10.79
C VAL A 42 10.93 -2.66 12.00
N ALA A 43 11.72 -1.60 11.77
CA ALA A 43 12.31 -0.80 12.84
C ALA A 43 11.26 -0.10 13.73
N MET A 44 10.03 0.09 13.24
CA MET A 44 8.95 0.74 13.98
C MET A 44 8.33 -0.12 15.08
N GLN A 45 8.67 -1.42 15.13
CA GLN A 45 8.16 -2.42 16.06
C GLN A 45 6.63 -2.61 16.00
N ASP A 46 6.15 -3.79 16.41
CA ASP A 46 4.72 -4.14 16.51
C ASP A 46 3.86 -3.96 15.24
N VAL A 47 4.48 -3.91 14.06
CA VAL A 47 3.77 -3.88 12.78
C VAL A 47 3.12 -5.24 12.53
N LYS A 48 1.80 -5.24 12.36
CA LYS A 48 0.98 -6.45 12.13
C LYS A 48 0.49 -6.59 10.69
N GLY A 49 0.64 -5.56 9.87
CA GLY A 49 0.23 -5.59 8.48
C GLY A 49 0.47 -4.28 7.76
N ILE A 50 0.40 -4.34 6.44
CA ILE A 50 0.66 -3.22 5.55
C ILE A 50 -0.52 -3.06 4.59
N ILE A 51 -0.94 -1.81 4.37
CA ILE A 51 -1.95 -1.46 3.37
C ILE A 51 -1.28 -0.60 2.31
N PHE A 52 -1.37 -1.01 1.06
CA PHE A 52 -0.97 -0.19 -0.09
C PHE A 52 -2.17 0.62 -0.55
N SER A 53 -2.05 1.95 -0.48
CA SER A 53 -3.12 2.86 -0.92
C SER A 53 -3.33 2.78 -2.44
N GLY A 54 -4.43 3.38 -2.89
CA GLY A 54 -4.65 3.63 -4.31
C GLY A 54 -3.70 4.70 -4.86
N GLY A 55 -3.89 5.03 -6.13
CA GLY A 55 -3.10 6.05 -6.79
C GLY A 55 -3.68 6.33 -8.17
N PRO A 56 -3.39 7.51 -8.76
CA PRO A 56 -3.91 7.89 -10.06
C PRO A 56 -3.13 7.26 -11.22
N ASN A 57 -1.93 6.72 -10.96
CA ASN A 57 -0.99 6.25 -11.97
C ASN A 57 -1.38 4.87 -12.52
N SER A 58 -0.91 4.54 -13.72
CA SER A 58 -0.88 3.17 -14.20
C SER A 58 0.39 2.46 -13.76
N VAL A 59 0.31 1.19 -13.37
CA VAL A 59 1.48 0.37 -12.95
C VAL A 59 2.52 0.17 -14.05
N TYR A 60 2.14 0.39 -15.31
CA TYR A 60 3.02 0.29 -16.48
C TYR A 60 3.77 1.59 -16.81
N GLU A 61 3.41 2.71 -16.17
CA GLU A 61 4.15 3.96 -16.37
C GLU A 61 5.58 3.81 -15.84
N LYS A 62 6.56 4.40 -16.54
CA LYS A 62 7.99 4.26 -16.23
C LYS A 62 8.32 4.66 -14.80
N ASP A 63 7.71 5.75 -14.34
CA ASP A 63 7.94 6.35 -13.03
C ASP A 63 6.78 6.07 -12.06
N ALA A 64 5.98 5.03 -12.35
CA ALA A 64 4.91 4.60 -11.47
C ALA A 64 5.49 4.19 -10.11
N PRO A 65 4.93 4.69 -8.99
CA PRO A 65 5.49 4.45 -7.67
C PRO A 65 5.37 2.97 -7.30
N LYS A 66 6.45 2.39 -6.78
CA LYS A 66 6.51 0.97 -6.38
C LYS A 66 6.95 0.86 -4.93
N CYS A 67 6.48 -0.17 -4.25
CA CYS A 67 6.97 -0.48 -2.91
C CYS A 67 8.34 -1.16 -2.96
N ASP A 68 8.99 -1.28 -1.80
CA ASP A 68 10.14 -2.16 -1.63
C ASP A 68 9.73 -3.64 -1.90
N PRO A 69 10.32 -4.34 -2.88
CA PRO A 69 9.99 -5.73 -3.17
C PRO A 69 10.20 -6.68 -1.98
N ALA A 70 11.09 -6.35 -1.04
CA ALA A 70 11.35 -7.19 0.13
C ALA A 70 10.09 -7.36 1.00
N ILE A 71 9.16 -6.39 0.95
CA ILE A 71 7.89 -6.42 1.68
C ILE A 71 7.08 -7.69 1.37
N PHE A 72 7.07 -8.16 0.12
CA PHE A 72 6.32 -9.36 -0.28
C PHE A 72 6.84 -10.65 0.37
N THR A 73 8.10 -10.65 0.83
CA THR A 73 8.73 -11.80 1.49
C THR A 73 8.83 -11.67 3.00
N SER A 74 8.32 -10.57 3.57
CA SER A 74 8.42 -10.25 5.00
C SER A 74 7.58 -11.15 5.92
N GLY A 75 6.59 -11.85 5.37
CA GLY A 75 5.58 -12.60 6.14
C GLY A 75 4.48 -11.73 6.75
N LEU A 76 4.53 -10.40 6.58
CA LEU A 76 3.46 -9.51 7.00
C LEU A 76 2.26 -9.64 6.03
N PRO A 77 1.01 -9.64 6.54
CA PRO A 77 -0.18 -9.53 5.71
C PRO A 77 -0.20 -8.19 4.95
N ILE A 78 -0.56 -8.26 3.66
CA ILE A 78 -0.62 -7.10 2.76
C ILE A 78 -2.03 -6.99 2.19
N LEU A 79 -2.60 -5.79 2.25
CA LEU A 79 -3.84 -5.43 1.54
C LEU A 79 -3.54 -4.34 0.50
N GLY A 80 -3.73 -4.64 -0.78
CA GLY A 80 -3.65 -3.65 -1.84
C GLY A 80 -5.03 -3.08 -2.20
N ILE A 81 -5.15 -1.75 -2.30
CA ILE A 81 -6.39 -1.08 -2.71
C ILE A 81 -6.17 -0.40 -4.07
N CYS A 82 -6.99 -0.73 -5.06
CA CYS A 82 -6.93 -0.15 -6.42
C CYS A 82 -5.51 -0.24 -7.01
N TYR A 83 -4.80 0.88 -7.16
CA TYR A 83 -3.39 0.89 -7.60
C TYR A 83 -2.51 -0.06 -6.77
N GLY A 84 -2.63 -0.07 -5.44
CA GLY A 84 -1.85 -0.98 -4.59
C GLY A 84 -2.10 -2.46 -4.90
N MET A 85 -3.32 -2.83 -5.31
CA MET A 85 -3.65 -4.18 -5.76
C MET A 85 -3.01 -4.47 -7.12
N GLN A 86 -3.13 -3.56 -8.08
CA GLN A 86 -2.52 -3.70 -9.41
C GLN A 86 -0.99 -3.81 -9.30
N MET A 87 -0.36 -2.98 -8.49
CA MET A 87 1.07 -2.95 -8.24
C MET A 87 1.53 -4.28 -7.63
N THR A 88 0.81 -4.80 -6.63
CA THR A 88 1.09 -6.09 -6.02
C THR A 88 1.05 -7.22 -7.05
N HIS A 89 0.03 -7.24 -7.91
CA HIS A 89 -0.08 -8.26 -8.95
C HIS A 89 1.04 -8.15 -9.99
N PHE A 90 1.32 -6.93 -10.46
CA PHE A 90 2.35 -6.65 -11.46
C PHE A 90 3.76 -7.00 -10.97
N MET A 91 4.12 -6.61 -9.74
CA MET A 91 5.44 -6.87 -9.17
C MET A 91 5.69 -8.37 -8.89
N ASN A 92 4.62 -9.15 -8.73
CA ASN A 92 4.71 -10.60 -8.53
C ASN A 92 4.57 -11.41 -9.84
N GLY A 93 4.79 -10.77 -10.99
CA GLY A 93 4.80 -11.42 -12.31
C GLY A 93 3.41 -11.64 -12.93
N GLY A 94 2.36 -11.08 -12.33
CA GLY A 94 1.02 -11.07 -12.88
C GLY A 94 0.84 -10.02 -13.99
N ASN A 95 -0.29 -10.09 -14.69
CA ASN A 95 -0.64 -9.17 -15.76
C ASN A 95 -1.83 -8.30 -15.35
N VAL A 96 -1.72 -6.99 -15.56
CA VAL A 96 -2.79 -6.02 -15.33
C VAL A 96 -3.24 -5.49 -16.70
N THR A 97 -4.49 -5.66 -17.05
CA THR A 97 -4.98 -5.16 -18.35
C THR A 97 -5.29 -3.66 -18.25
N PRO A 98 -4.77 -2.83 -19.17
CA PRO A 98 -5.14 -1.41 -19.20
C PRO A 98 -6.61 -1.23 -19.57
N SER A 99 -7.21 -0.15 -19.07
CA SER A 99 -8.54 0.32 -19.46
C SER A 99 -8.43 1.75 -19.94
N ASP A 100 -9.14 2.08 -21.03
CA ASP A 100 -9.18 3.45 -21.58
C ASP A 100 -9.91 4.44 -20.65
N LYS A 101 -10.70 3.93 -19.70
CA LYS A 101 -11.49 4.74 -18.75
C LYS A 101 -11.08 4.44 -17.32
N LYS A 102 -10.88 5.51 -16.54
CA LYS A 102 -10.83 5.46 -15.07
C LYS A 102 -12.25 5.57 -14.56
N GLU A 103 -12.74 4.54 -13.88
CA GLU A 103 -14.11 4.50 -13.34
C GLU A 103 -14.08 4.70 -11.82
N TYR A 104 -14.88 5.65 -11.35
CA TYR A 104 -15.20 5.86 -9.94
C TYR A 104 -16.73 6.03 -9.90
N GLY A 105 -17.45 5.14 -9.22
CA GLY A 105 -18.91 5.09 -9.26
C GLY A 105 -19.50 4.43 -8.02
#